data_AF-A0A7G5SZN7-F1
#
_entry.id   AF-A0A7G5SZN7-F1
#
_cell.length_a   1.000
_cell.length_b   1.000
_cell.length_c   1.000
_cell.angle_alpha   90.00
_cell.angle_beta   90.00
_cell.angle_gamma   90.00
#
_symmetry.space_group_name_H-M   'P 1'
#
loop_
_entity.id
_entity.type
_entity.pdbx_description
1 polymer ?
#
loop_
_entity_poly.entity_id
_entity_poly.type
_entity_poly.pdbx_seq_one_letter_code
_entity_poly.pdbx_strand_id
1 'polypeptide(L)'
;TVDGSFQQYAVAKAAHVARIPKDCDLKAVAPILCAGLTVYKALKSSNVRPGQTVAIAGAGGGLGVFAIQYAKAMGLHVIAIDGGEEK
;
A
#
# COMPACT_ATOMS: atom_id res chain seq x y z
N THR A 1 -19.20 -7.40 16.97
CA THR A 1 -18.23 -6.50 16.31
C THR A 1 -17.24 -6.03 17.36
N VAL A 2 -15.99 -5.78 16.99
CA VAL A 2 -14.96 -5.18 17.88
C VAL A 2 -14.64 -3.79 17.35
N ASP A 3 -14.35 -2.85 18.26
CA ASP A 3 -14.07 -1.46 17.91
C ASP A 3 -12.73 -1.28 17.16
N GLY A 4 -12.62 -0.19 16.40
CA GLY A 4 -11.47 0.12 15.53
C GLY A 4 -10.26 0.71 16.26
N SER A 5 -9.36 1.36 15.52
CA SER A 5 -8.05 1.80 16.03
C SER A 5 -7.99 3.24 16.55
N PHE A 6 -9.07 4.02 16.52
CA PHE A 6 -9.10 5.41 17.01
C PHE A 6 -9.32 5.47 18.54
N GLN A 7 -8.44 4.80 19.27
CA GLN A 7 -8.44 4.67 20.73
C GLN A 7 -7.04 4.27 21.21
N GLN A 8 -6.77 4.39 22.51
CA GLN A 8 -5.44 4.05 23.08
C GLN A 8 -5.18 2.53 23.13
N TYR A 9 -6.24 1.72 23.22
CA TYR A 9 -6.17 0.26 23.29
C TYR A 9 -7.24 -0.34 22.39
N ALA A 10 -6.89 -1.37 21.60
CA ALA A 10 -7.84 -2.05 20.72
C ALA A 10 -7.68 -3.57 20.83
N VAL A 11 -8.79 -4.29 20.70
CA VAL A 11 -8.79 -5.77 20.69
C VAL A 11 -8.76 -6.24 19.24
N ALA A 12 -7.79 -7.09 18.91
CA ALA A 12 -7.69 -7.72 17.60
C ALA A 12 -7.48 -9.23 17.74
N LYS A 13 -7.96 -9.99 16.76
CA LYS A 13 -7.64 -11.42 16.66
C LYS A 13 -6.15 -11.57 16.39
N ALA A 14 -5.49 -12.51 17.09
CA ALA A 14 -4.07 -12.77 16.90
C ALA A 14 -3.69 -13.12 15.44
N ALA A 15 -4.63 -13.69 14.67
CA ALA A 15 -4.43 -13.98 13.25
C ALA A 15 -4.40 -12.72 12.35
N HIS A 16 -4.86 -11.57 12.83
CA HIS A 16 -4.97 -10.32 12.06
C HIS A 16 -3.93 -9.26 12.47
N VAL A 17 -3.08 -9.54 13.46
CA VAL A 17 -2.02 -8.61 13.86
C VAL A 17 -0.75 -8.86 13.05
N ALA A 18 -0.17 -7.78 12.53
CA ALA A 18 1.12 -7.82 11.85
C ALA A 18 2.25 -7.65 12.86
N ARG A 19 3.35 -8.40 12.68
CA ARG A 19 4.59 -8.15 13.42
C ARG A 19 5.30 -6.96 12.78
N ILE A 20 5.43 -5.87 13.52
CA ILE A 20 6.13 -4.65 13.06
C ILE A 20 7.57 -4.67 13.60
N PRO A 21 8.60 -4.48 12.75
CA PRO A 21 9.99 -4.33 13.22
C PRO A 21 10.14 -3.18 14.22
N LYS A 22 11.03 -3.35 15.22
CA LYS A 22 11.17 -2.42 16.34
C LYS A 22 11.75 -1.06 15.96
N ASP A 23 12.46 -1.00 14.85
CA ASP A 23 13.20 0.13 14.31
C ASP A 23 12.36 1.00 13.34
N CYS A 24 11.10 0.62 13.10
CA CYS A 24 10.21 1.38 12.23
C CYS A 24 9.44 2.47 12.99
N ASP A 25 9.24 3.64 12.36
CA ASP A 25 8.29 4.65 12.84
C ASP A 25 6.85 4.13 12.67
N LEU A 26 6.16 3.94 13.79
CA LEU A 26 4.79 3.44 13.81
C LEU A 26 3.80 4.36 13.08
N LYS A 27 4.04 5.68 13.06
CA LYS A 27 3.18 6.63 12.35
C LYS A 27 3.28 6.43 10.83
N ALA A 28 4.50 6.24 10.32
CA ALA A 28 4.74 5.94 8.91
C ALA A 28 4.25 4.56 8.50
N VAL A 29 4.31 3.55 9.40
CA VAL A 29 3.87 2.18 9.10
C VAL A 29 2.35 2.03 9.12
N ALA A 30 1.63 2.78 9.97
CA ALA A 30 0.18 2.66 10.10
C ALA A 30 -0.58 2.65 8.74
N PRO A 31 -0.36 3.58 7.79
CA PRO A 31 -1.04 3.55 6.49
C PRO A 31 -0.63 2.38 5.59
N ILE A 32 0.58 1.82 5.77
CA ILE A 32 1.06 0.65 5.02
C ILE A 32 0.15 -0.57 5.31
N LEU A 33 -0.34 -0.70 6.54
CA LEU A 33 -1.18 -1.82 6.97
C LEU A 33 -2.56 -1.87 6.28
N CYS A 34 -2.96 -0.80 5.59
CA CYS A 34 -4.17 -0.76 4.78
C CYS A 34 -3.83 -0.52 3.30
N ALA A 35 -3.44 0.71 2.94
CA ALA A 35 -3.22 1.11 1.56
C ALA A 35 -2.04 0.35 0.93
N GLY A 36 -0.91 0.27 1.65
CA GLY A 36 0.28 -0.42 1.19
C GLY A 36 0.04 -1.91 0.91
N LEU A 37 -0.47 -2.65 1.89
CA LEU A 37 -0.78 -4.08 1.72
C LEU A 37 -1.79 -4.33 0.60
N THR A 38 -2.79 -3.46 0.46
CA THR A 38 -3.79 -3.55 -0.61
C THR A 38 -3.14 -3.47 -1.99
N VAL A 39 -2.31 -2.46 -2.24
CA VAL A 39 -1.66 -2.31 -3.56
C VAL A 39 -0.58 -3.37 -3.80
N TYR A 40 0.13 -3.81 -2.75
CA TYR A 40 1.05 -4.94 -2.85
C TYR A 40 0.34 -6.22 -3.33
N LYS A 41 -0.81 -6.53 -2.74
CA LYS A 41 -1.63 -7.67 -3.14
C LYS A 41 -2.19 -7.50 -4.56
N ALA A 42 -2.62 -6.29 -4.93
CA ALA A 42 -3.11 -6.01 -6.28
C ALA A 42 -2.03 -6.27 -7.34
N LEU A 43 -0.80 -5.73 -7.14
CA LEU A 43 0.34 -5.95 -8.04
C LEU A 43 0.73 -7.43 -8.13
N LYS A 44 0.73 -8.16 -7.00
CA LYS A 44 1.00 -9.61 -7.00
C LYS A 44 -0.08 -10.41 -7.73
N SER A 45 -1.34 -9.96 -7.67
CA SER A 45 -2.48 -10.68 -8.26
C SER A 45 -2.67 -10.34 -9.74
N SER A 46 -2.07 -9.27 -10.26
CA SER A 46 -2.11 -8.94 -11.69
C SER A 46 -1.18 -9.83 -12.54
N ASN A 47 -0.35 -10.67 -11.90
CA ASN A 47 0.66 -11.53 -12.55
C ASN A 47 1.68 -10.79 -13.42
N VAL A 48 1.78 -9.47 -13.28
CA VAL A 48 2.80 -8.65 -13.93
C VAL A 48 4.20 -9.09 -13.47
N ARG A 49 5.16 -9.12 -14.39
CA ARG A 49 6.53 -9.58 -14.17
C ARG A 49 7.50 -8.40 -14.30
N PRO A 50 8.68 -8.47 -13.66
CA PRO A 50 9.74 -7.48 -13.86
C PRO A 50 10.01 -7.21 -15.35
N GLY A 51 10.20 -5.95 -15.72
CA GLY A 51 10.34 -5.47 -17.10
C GLY A 51 9.02 -5.28 -17.85
N GLN A 52 7.87 -5.70 -17.29
CA GLN A 52 6.56 -5.40 -17.86
C GLN A 52 5.99 -4.07 -17.34
N THR A 53 4.99 -3.56 -18.04
CA THR A 53 4.34 -2.30 -17.74
C THR A 53 3.04 -2.51 -16.96
N VAL A 54 2.78 -1.66 -15.97
CA VAL A 54 1.52 -1.56 -15.24
C VAL A 54 0.95 -0.15 -15.36
N ALA A 55 -0.34 -0.03 -15.67
CA ALA A 55 -1.07 1.23 -15.61
C ALA A 55 -1.71 1.38 -14.23
N ILE A 56 -1.51 2.53 -13.59
CA ILE A 56 -2.04 2.85 -12.26
C ILE A 56 -3.00 4.02 -12.40
N ALA A 57 -4.30 3.76 -12.22
CA ALA A 57 -5.33 4.79 -12.17
C ALA A 57 -5.50 5.32 -10.73
N GLY A 58 -5.57 6.65 -10.58
CA GLY A 58 -5.53 7.31 -9.28
C GLY A 58 -4.12 7.36 -8.68
N ALA A 59 -3.11 7.56 -9.55
CA ALA A 59 -1.69 7.50 -9.23
C ALA A 59 -1.21 8.52 -8.19
N GLY A 60 -1.78 9.72 -8.16
CA GLY A 60 -1.50 10.79 -7.20
C GLY A 60 -2.29 10.67 -5.89
N GLY A 61 -3.24 9.73 -5.80
CA GLY A 61 -4.01 9.45 -4.59
C GLY A 61 -3.24 8.66 -3.53
N GLY A 62 -3.86 8.49 -2.35
CA GLY A 62 -3.22 7.81 -1.21
C GLY A 62 -2.78 6.36 -1.45
N LEU A 63 -3.48 5.60 -2.31
CA LEU A 63 -3.05 4.26 -2.73
C LEU A 63 -2.05 4.33 -3.89
N GLY A 64 -2.27 5.24 -4.84
CA GLY A 64 -1.47 5.36 -6.06
C GLY A 64 0.00 5.60 -5.76
N VAL A 65 0.30 6.47 -4.79
CA VAL A 65 1.69 6.75 -4.38
C VAL A 65 2.41 5.52 -3.81
N PHE A 66 1.71 4.61 -3.14
CA PHE A 66 2.28 3.31 -2.74
C PHE A 66 2.44 2.38 -3.95
N ALA A 67 1.45 2.34 -4.83
CA ALA A 67 1.46 1.48 -6.01
C ALA A 67 2.64 1.80 -6.95
N ILE A 68 2.93 3.09 -7.18
CA ILE A 68 4.08 3.53 -7.99
C ILE A 68 5.40 3.07 -7.35
N GLN A 69 5.56 3.33 -6.05
CA GLN A 69 6.79 2.97 -5.34
C GLN A 69 7.01 1.45 -5.32
N TYR A 70 5.96 0.67 -5.08
CA TYR A 70 6.04 -0.78 -5.08
C TYR A 70 6.26 -1.34 -6.48
N ALA A 71 5.60 -0.81 -7.50
CA ALA A 71 5.82 -1.21 -8.88
C ALA A 71 7.28 -0.97 -9.30
N LYS A 72 7.84 0.20 -8.96
CA LYS A 72 9.26 0.51 -9.20
C LYS A 72 10.19 -0.45 -8.45
N ALA A 73 9.93 -0.72 -7.17
CA ALA A 73 10.71 -1.66 -6.36
C ALA A 73 10.62 -3.12 -6.88
N MET A 74 9.51 -3.48 -7.55
CA MET A 74 9.31 -4.77 -8.20
C MET A 74 9.90 -4.84 -9.62
N GLY A 75 10.56 -3.77 -10.11
CA GLY A 75 11.17 -3.72 -11.43
C GLY A 75 10.17 -3.57 -12.57
N LEU A 76 9.01 -2.95 -12.32
CA LEU A 76 7.98 -2.70 -13.32
C LEU A 76 8.12 -1.29 -13.92
N HIS A 77 7.66 -1.14 -15.17
CA HIS A 77 7.43 0.17 -15.76
C HIS A 77 6.04 0.68 -15.39
N VAL A 78 5.93 1.96 -15.03
CA VAL A 78 4.67 2.54 -14.54
C VAL A 78 4.13 3.55 -15.54
N ILE A 79 2.86 3.41 -15.90
CA ILE A 79 2.06 4.48 -16.52
C ILE A 79 1.13 5.02 -15.44
N ALA A 80 1.33 6.27 -15.03
CA ALA A 80 0.52 6.95 -14.04
C ALA A 80 -0.65 7.68 -14.72
N ILE A 81 -1.85 7.52 -14.17
CA ILE A 81 -3.07 8.19 -14.64
C ILE A 81 -3.75 8.83 -13.43
N ASP A 82 -3.89 10.15 -13.45
CA ASP A 82 -4.65 10.92 -12.46
C ASP A 82 -5.25 12.19 -13.10
N GLY A 83 -6.03 12.95 -12.34
CA GLY A 83 -6.62 14.21 -12.76
C GLY A 83 -6.05 15.42 -12.00
N GLY A 84 -5.56 16.40 -12.74
CA GLY A 84 -4.89 17.61 -12.24
C GLY A 84 -3.41 17.60 -12.60
N GLU A 85 -2.86 18.73 -13.10
CA GLU A 85 -1.44 18.82 -13.49
C GLU A 85 -0.49 18.76 -12.29
N GLU A 86 -1.00 19.06 -11.09
CA GLU A 86 -0.24 19.05 -9.84
C GLU A 86 0.01 17.65 -9.26
N LYS A 87 -0.54 16.58 -9.87
CA LYS A 87 -0.55 15.21 -9.34
C LYS A 87 0.28 14.23 -10.13
#